data_AF-A0A7V2JQD6-F1
#
_entry.id   AF-A0A7V2JQD6-F1
#
_cell.length_a   1.000
_cell.length_b   1.000
_cell.length_c   1.000
_cell.angle_alpha   90.00
_cell.angle_beta   90.00
_cell.angle_gamma   90.00
#
_symmetry.space_group_name_H-M   'P 1'
#
loop_
_entity.id
_entity.type
_entity.pdbx_description
1 polymer ?
#
loop_
_entity_poly.entity_id
_entity_poly.type
_entity_poly.pdbx_seq_one_letter_code
_entity_poly.pdbx_strand_id
1 'polypeptide(L)'
;MDHAVALVEAYLHVNGYFTVTEYPVIEAMKHGGYQTATDLDILAFRFPGAGCLVPQQGGKPTGEQQLYAPDPELGVSGTQADMIIGEVKEGKAELNRGARNPAVLRAALTRFGCCQGEHVPRVVEQLLHKGRAETMSGHQVRLMAFGSLIEPQSGYDVMSLKHITNFLTDYLRNNWNILRHAQFKHPAFGFLMTLEKSRRGN
;
A
#
# COMPACT_ATOMS: atom_id res chain seq x y z
N MET A 1 -7.83 1.60 -13.93
CA MET A 1 -8.02 1.28 -12.51
C MET A 1 -8.97 0.12 -12.31
N ASP A 2 -8.37 -1.05 -12.12
CA ASP A 2 -9.00 -2.26 -11.59
C ASP A 2 -9.68 -1.99 -10.22
N HIS A 3 -10.85 -2.58 -9.99
CA HIS A 3 -11.62 -2.40 -8.75
C HIS A 3 -10.90 -2.94 -7.51
N ALA A 4 -10.18 -4.06 -7.64
CA ALA A 4 -9.39 -4.63 -6.55
C ALA A 4 -8.21 -3.72 -6.22
N VAL A 5 -7.54 -3.15 -7.23
CA VAL A 5 -6.46 -2.17 -7.03
C VAL A 5 -6.98 -0.94 -6.29
N ALA A 6 -8.13 -0.40 -6.71
CA ALA A 6 -8.75 0.73 -6.02
C ALA A 6 -9.11 0.40 -4.56
N LEU A 7 -9.53 -0.84 -4.27
CA LEU A 7 -9.85 -1.25 -2.90
C LEU A 7 -8.58 -1.30 -2.02
N VAL A 8 -7.51 -1.90 -2.52
CA VAL A 8 -6.20 -1.95 -1.84
C VAL A 8 -5.64 -0.54 -1.65
N GLU A 9 -5.75 0.31 -2.67
CA GLU A 9 -5.33 1.71 -2.60
C GLU A 9 -6.07 2.47 -1.49
N ALA A 10 -7.40 2.36 -1.42
CA ALA A 10 -8.20 2.97 -0.37
C ALA A 10 -7.76 2.51 1.03
N TYR A 11 -7.48 1.22 1.17
CA TYR A 11 -6.99 0.63 2.41
C TYR A 11 -5.63 1.17 2.83
N LEU A 12 -4.67 1.24 1.91
CA LEU A 12 -3.35 1.79 2.20
C LEU A 12 -3.44 3.29 2.53
N HIS A 13 -4.29 4.06 1.84
CA HIS A 13 -4.54 5.46 2.17
C HIS A 13 -5.07 5.65 3.59
N VAL A 14 -6.07 4.87 4.01
CA VAL A 14 -6.61 4.92 5.39
C VAL A 14 -5.52 4.58 6.42
N ASN A 15 -4.57 3.73 6.07
CA ASN A 15 -3.42 3.35 6.91
C ASN A 15 -2.23 4.32 6.82
N GLY A 16 -2.38 5.47 6.13
CA GLY A 16 -1.39 6.54 6.08
C GLY A 16 -0.32 6.39 5.00
N TYR A 17 -0.57 5.57 3.98
CA TYR A 17 0.32 5.46 2.83
C TYR A 17 -0.05 6.47 1.74
N PHE A 18 0.96 6.91 1.00
CA PHE A 18 0.82 7.52 -0.31
C PHE A 18 1.04 6.45 -1.37
N THR A 19 0.19 6.41 -2.39
CA THR A 19 0.20 5.34 -3.40
C THR A 19 0.45 5.86 -4.81
N VAL A 20 1.05 5.00 -5.63
CA VAL A 20 1.06 5.09 -7.09
C VAL A 20 0.56 3.75 -7.60
N THR A 21 -0.53 3.75 -8.36
CA THR A 21 -1.13 2.53 -8.92
C THR A 21 -0.81 2.39 -10.40
N GLU A 22 -0.82 1.16 -10.91
CA GLU A 22 -0.63 0.85 -12.34
C GLU A 22 0.68 1.47 -12.88
N TYR A 23 1.78 1.33 -12.14
CA TYR A 23 3.06 1.97 -12.46
C TYR A 23 3.80 1.22 -13.58
N PRO A 24 4.01 1.85 -14.76
CA PRO A 24 4.67 1.18 -15.87
C PRO A 24 6.18 1.13 -15.65
N VAL A 25 6.76 -0.07 -15.75
CA VAL A 25 8.21 -0.25 -15.76
C VAL A 25 8.67 -0.42 -17.20
N ILE A 26 9.54 0.49 -17.65
CA ILE A 26 10.05 0.52 -19.03
C ILE A 26 11.49 0.02 -19.06
N GLU A 27 11.79 -0.89 -19.99
CA GLU A 27 13.13 -1.40 -20.27
C GLU A 27 13.62 -0.97 -21.66
N ALA A 28 14.91 -0.67 -21.76
CA ALA A 28 15.56 -0.35 -23.03
C ALA A 28 15.92 -1.63 -23.80
N MET A 29 15.63 -1.66 -25.10
CA MET A 29 15.97 -2.77 -25.98
C MET A 29 17.42 -2.70 -26.49
N LYS A 30 18.02 -3.87 -26.75
CA LYS A 30 19.41 -3.99 -27.26
C LYS A 30 19.66 -3.30 -28.60
N HIS A 31 18.64 -3.10 -29.43
CA HIS A 31 18.76 -2.52 -30.78
C HIS A 31 18.17 -1.11 -30.91
N GLY A 32 18.02 -0.40 -29.79
CA GLY A 32 17.32 0.87 -29.73
C GLY A 32 15.81 0.67 -29.63
N GLY A 33 15.16 1.48 -28.80
CA GLY A 33 13.74 1.38 -28.47
C GLY A 33 13.50 1.07 -26.99
N TYR A 34 12.25 1.26 -26.58
CA TYR A 34 11.78 1.04 -25.22
C TYR A 34 10.54 0.14 -25.26
N GLN A 35 10.43 -0.79 -24.32
CA GLN A 35 9.20 -1.56 -24.11
C GLN A 35 8.81 -1.54 -22.64
N THR A 36 7.51 -1.63 -22.37
CA THR A 36 7.03 -1.91 -21.03
C THR A 36 7.41 -3.33 -20.65
N ALA A 37 8.22 -3.48 -19.61
CA ALA A 37 8.63 -4.77 -19.05
C ALA A 37 7.50 -5.40 -18.23
N THR A 38 6.85 -4.61 -17.37
CA THR A 38 5.65 -4.98 -16.62
C THR A 38 5.03 -3.72 -16.02
N ASP A 39 3.73 -3.77 -15.74
CA ASP A 39 3.08 -2.81 -14.87
C ASP A 39 3.11 -3.36 -13.43
N LEU A 40 3.45 -2.51 -12.46
CA LEU A 40 3.34 -2.80 -11.04
C LEU A 40 2.01 -2.25 -10.52
N ASP A 41 1.19 -3.11 -9.91
CA ASP A 41 -0.16 -2.73 -9.52
C ASP A 41 -0.18 -1.62 -8.48
N ILE A 42 0.69 -1.69 -7.47
CA ILE A 42 0.79 -0.66 -6.44
C ILE A 42 2.21 -0.46 -5.90
N LEU A 43 2.62 0.81 -5.82
CA LEU A 43 3.74 1.27 -5.02
C LEU A 43 3.19 2.12 -3.90
N ALA A 44 3.56 1.83 -2.65
CA ALA A 44 3.09 2.60 -1.51
C ALA A 44 4.24 3.03 -0.62
N PHE A 45 4.15 4.23 -0.07
CA PHE A 45 5.13 4.79 0.86
C PHE A 45 4.42 5.36 2.09
N ARG A 46 4.88 4.99 3.29
CA ARG A 46 4.40 5.53 4.56
C ARG A 46 5.56 6.14 5.33
N PHE A 47 5.37 7.39 5.78
CA PHE A 47 6.37 8.09 6.59
C PHE A 47 6.49 7.50 8.00
N PRO A 48 7.67 7.61 8.64
CA PRO A 48 7.82 7.36 10.07
C PRO A 48 6.82 8.18 10.87
N GLY A 49 6.16 7.59 11.87
CA GLY A 49 5.18 8.28 12.70
C GLY A 49 3.90 8.70 11.99
N ALA A 50 3.67 8.26 10.74
CA ALA A 50 2.44 8.58 10.02
C ALA A 50 1.19 8.11 10.80
N GLY A 51 0.33 9.04 11.18
CA GLY A 51 -0.92 8.78 11.87
C GLY A 51 -1.91 9.90 11.56
N CYS A 52 -3.20 9.64 11.73
CA CYS A 52 -4.21 10.66 11.55
C CYS A 52 -4.37 11.46 12.85
N LEU A 53 -4.01 12.75 12.83
CA LEU A 53 -4.43 13.70 13.85
C LEU A 53 -5.79 14.25 13.44
N VAL A 54 -6.82 14.03 14.27
CA VAL A 54 -8.11 14.70 14.10
C VAL A 54 -8.01 16.08 14.76
N PRO A 55 -7.98 17.20 14.01
CA PRO A 55 -7.86 18.52 14.61
C PRO A 55 -9.16 18.86 15.36
N GLN A 56 -9.08 19.06 16.68
CA GLN A 56 -10.18 19.67 17.44
C GLN A 56 -10.18 21.18 17.23
N GLN A 57 -11.30 21.75 16.79
CA GLN A 57 -11.47 23.20 16.83
C GLN A 57 -11.65 23.67 18.28
N GLY A 58 -10.77 24.56 18.75
CA GLY A 58 -10.97 25.36 19.96
C GLY A 58 -10.53 24.78 21.31
N GLY A 59 -9.95 23.58 21.36
CA GLY A 59 -9.40 22.98 22.59
C GLY A 59 -7.88 23.04 22.65
N LYS A 60 -7.30 23.31 23.83
CA LYS A 60 -5.87 23.06 24.07
C LYS A 60 -5.57 21.60 23.72
N PRO A 61 -4.42 21.28 23.09
CA PRO A 61 -4.06 19.91 22.77
C PRO A 61 -3.91 19.12 24.08
N THR A 62 -4.97 18.43 24.49
CA THR A 62 -4.89 17.38 25.50
C THR A 62 -4.09 16.25 24.87
N GLY A 63 -3.02 15.81 25.55
CA GLY A 63 -1.93 14.99 25.00
C GLY A 63 -2.27 13.61 24.41
N GLU A 64 -3.56 13.30 24.25
CA GLU A 64 -4.07 12.13 23.57
C GLU A 64 -5.01 12.59 22.44
N GLN A 65 -4.46 13.30 21.44
CA GLN A 65 -5.14 13.34 20.15
C GLN A 65 -5.20 11.90 19.64
N GLN A 66 -6.41 11.42 19.37
CA GLN A 66 -6.70 10.04 19.00
C GLN A 66 -6.00 9.71 17.68
N LEU A 67 -4.73 9.30 17.78
CA LEU A 67 -3.91 8.84 16.67
C LEU A 67 -4.57 7.58 16.14
N TYR A 68 -5.10 7.63 14.91
CA TYR A 68 -5.54 6.41 14.26
C TYR A 68 -4.34 5.49 14.05
N ALA A 69 -4.32 4.37 14.77
CA ALA A 69 -3.28 3.36 14.62
C ALA A 69 -3.50 2.59 13.31
N PRO A 70 -2.43 2.26 12.57
CA PRO A 70 -2.56 1.44 11.38
C PRO A 70 -3.07 0.04 11.74
N ASP A 71 -3.66 -0.63 10.76
CA ASP A 71 -4.05 -2.03 10.85
C ASP A 71 -2.88 -2.89 11.33
N PRO A 72 -3.02 -3.63 12.45
CA PRO A 72 -1.98 -4.53 12.93
C PRO A 72 -1.57 -5.58 11.90
N GLU A 73 -2.48 -6.02 11.03
CA GLU A 73 -2.21 -7.03 10.00
C GLU A 73 -1.22 -6.54 8.94
N LEU A 74 -1.08 -5.22 8.75
CA LEU A 74 -0.05 -4.65 7.88
C LEU A 74 1.36 -4.82 8.46
N GLY A 75 1.50 -5.05 9.76
CA GLY A 75 2.79 -5.29 10.42
C GLY A 75 3.75 -4.10 10.40
N VAL A 76 3.24 -2.87 10.41
CA VAL A 76 4.05 -1.66 10.30
C VAL A 76 4.74 -1.33 11.64
N SER A 77 6.05 -1.08 11.61
CA SER A 77 6.87 -0.74 12.80
C SER A 77 6.50 0.61 13.47
N GLY A 78 5.78 1.49 12.76
CA GLY A 78 5.37 2.81 13.25
C GLY A 78 6.50 3.85 13.33
N THR A 79 7.73 3.43 13.59
CA THR A 79 8.93 4.30 13.77
C THR A 79 9.82 4.39 12.53
N GLN A 80 9.62 3.51 11.55
CA GLN A 80 10.39 3.42 10.32
C GLN A 80 9.52 3.81 9.12
N ALA A 81 10.14 4.35 8.07
CA ALA A 81 9.45 4.51 6.80
C ALA A 81 9.21 3.12 6.19
N ASP A 82 8.00 2.89 5.70
CA ASP A 82 7.61 1.61 5.12
C ASP A 82 7.23 1.79 3.64
N MET A 83 7.81 0.95 2.80
CA MET A 83 7.61 0.95 1.35
C MET A 83 7.09 -0.39 0.89
N ILE A 84 6.01 -0.39 0.13
CA ILE A 84 5.38 -1.59 -0.40
C ILE A 84 5.51 -1.57 -1.91
N ILE A 85 6.01 -2.69 -2.46
CA ILE A 85 5.88 -3.05 -3.87
C ILE A 85 4.84 -4.17 -3.90
N GLY A 86 3.66 -3.87 -4.44
CA GLY A 86 2.49 -4.73 -4.33
C GLY A 86 1.94 -5.20 -5.67
N GLU A 87 1.47 -6.44 -5.69
CA GLU A 87 0.64 -7.01 -6.76
C GLU A 87 -0.77 -7.27 -6.22
N VAL A 88 -1.80 -7.00 -7.03
CA VAL A 88 -3.20 -7.19 -6.66
C VAL A 88 -3.85 -8.17 -7.64
N LYS A 89 -4.55 -9.17 -7.09
CA LYS A 89 -5.31 -10.17 -7.85
C LYS A 89 -6.69 -10.36 -7.25
N GLU A 90 -7.73 -10.46 -8.07
CA GLU A 90 -9.06 -10.82 -7.57
C GLU A 90 -9.12 -12.25 -7.00
N GLY A 91 -8.26 -13.14 -7.50
CA GLY A 91 -8.17 -14.54 -7.10
C GLY A 91 -7.10 -14.80 -6.02
N LYS A 92 -6.11 -15.61 -6.35
CA LYS A 92 -5.01 -15.96 -5.45
C LYS A 92 -4.05 -14.79 -5.25
N ALA A 93 -3.70 -14.51 -3.99
CA ALA A 93 -2.72 -13.49 -3.63
C ALA A 93 -1.31 -13.95 -4.02
N GLU A 94 -0.88 -13.62 -5.24
CA GLU A 94 0.45 -13.99 -5.75
C GLU A 94 1.15 -12.86 -6.50
N LEU A 95 2.48 -12.81 -6.37
CA LEU A 95 3.31 -11.93 -7.19
C LEU A 95 3.50 -12.55 -8.57
N ASN A 96 3.27 -11.76 -9.61
CA ASN A 96 3.56 -12.17 -10.97
C ASN A 96 5.10 -12.28 -11.19
N ARG A 97 5.52 -12.93 -12.29
CA ARG A 97 6.96 -13.08 -12.62
C ARG A 97 7.67 -11.73 -12.83
N GLY A 98 6.95 -10.72 -13.34
CA GLY A 98 7.45 -9.37 -13.53
C GLY A 98 7.77 -8.65 -12.23
N ALA A 99 6.91 -8.73 -11.22
CA ALA A 99 7.10 -8.16 -9.89
C ALA A 99 8.29 -8.79 -9.14
N ARG A 100 8.72 -9.99 -9.54
CA ARG A 100 9.93 -10.66 -9.04
C ARG A 100 11.14 -10.52 -9.98
N ASN A 101 11.04 -9.74 -11.05
CA ASN A 101 12.17 -9.48 -11.94
C ASN A 101 13.15 -8.49 -11.26
N PRO A 102 14.45 -8.81 -11.13
CA PRO A 102 15.44 -7.92 -10.56
C PRO A 102 15.49 -6.52 -11.21
N ALA A 103 15.28 -6.41 -12.52
CA ALA A 103 15.27 -5.14 -13.24
C ALA A 103 14.06 -4.28 -12.86
N VAL A 104 12.90 -4.92 -12.69
CA VAL A 104 11.65 -4.27 -12.25
C VAL A 104 11.77 -3.77 -10.82
N LEU A 105 12.29 -4.60 -9.91
CA LEU A 105 12.54 -4.19 -8.53
C LEU A 105 13.57 -3.05 -8.43
N ARG A 106 14.61 -3.06 -9.26
CA ARG A 106 15.57 -1.95 -9.37
C ARG A 106 14.89 -0.66 -9.82
N ALA A 107 14.00 -0.73 -10.81
CA ALA A 107 13.25 0.43 -11.27
C ALA A 107 12.32 0.98 -10.18
N ALA A 108 11.61 0.11 -9.46
CA ALA A 108 10.75 0.51 -8.33
C ALA A 108 11.55 1.18 -7.20
N LEU A 109 12.68 0.59 -6.80
CA LEU A 109 13.58 1.16 -5.77
C LEU A 109 14.16 2.52 -6.20
N THR A 110 14.52 2.66 -7.47
CA THR A 110 14.98 3.92 -8.04
C THR A 110 13.86 4.96 -8.02
N ARG A 111 12.62 4.56 -8.29
CA ARG A 111 11.44 5.43 -8.25
C ARG A 111 11.14 5.93 -6.84
N PHE A 112 11.28 5.08 -5.82
CA PHE A 112 11.21 5.52 -4.42
C PHE A 112 12.33 6.50 -4.06
N GLY A 113 13.44 6.52 -4.80
CA GLY A 113 14.59 7.39 -4.52
C GLY A 113 15.30 7.06 -3.21
N CYS A 114 15.08 5.85 -2.67
CA CYS A 114 15.48 5.48 -1.31
C CYS A 114 16.86 4.81 -1.19
N CYS A 115 17.50 4.52 -2.33
CA CYS A 115 18.76 3.81 -2.39
C CYS A 115 19.71 4.50 -3.36
N GLN A 116 20.98 4.64 -2.96
CA GLN A 116 22.07 4.93 -3.90
C GLN A 116 22.26 3.73 -4.84
N GLY A 117 22.61 3.99 -6.11
CA GLY A 117 22.66 2.95 -7.16
C GLY A 117 23.51 1.72 -6.81
N GLU A 118 24.57 1.91 -6.02
CA GLU A 118 25.48 0.86 -5.55
C GLU A 118 24.84 -0.13 -4.56
N HIS A 119 23.82 0.31 -3.80
CA HIS A 119 23.18 -0.51 -2.77
C HIS A 119 21.95 -1.25 -3.29
N VAL A 120 21.38 -0.81 -4.41
CA VAL A 120 20.20 -1.42 -5.03
C VAL A 120 20.35 -2.93 -5.28
N PRO A 121 21.48 -3.46 -5.80
CA PRO A 121 21.62 -4.91 -6.03
C PRO A 121 21.39 -5.74 -4.75
N ARG A 122 21.94 -5.30 -3.62
CA ARG A 122 21.81 -5.98 -2.33
C ARG A 122 20.38 -5.94 -1.81
N VAL A 123 19.70 -4.79 -1.93
CA VAL A 123 18.30 -4.64 -1.52
C VAL A 123 17.40 -5.55 -2.38
N VAL A 124 17.63 -5.60 -3.69
CA VAL A 124 16.90 -6.49 -4.60
C VAL A 124 17.09 -7.96 -4.22
N GLU A 125 18.32 -8.38 -3.94
CA GLU A 125 18.59 -9.76 -3.52
C GLU A 125 17.84 -10.14 -2.24
N GLN A 126 17.83 -9.23 -1.24
CA GLN A 126 17.10 -9.42 0.01
C GLN A 126 15.58 -9.51 -0.22
N LEU A 127 15.02 -8.65 -1.07
CA LEU A 127 13.61 -8.69 -1.44
C LEU A 127 13.24 -10.02 -2.11
N LEU A 128 14.07 -10.52 -3.02
CA LEU A 128 13.79 -11.78 -3.73
C LEU A 128 13.86 -13.02 -2.83
N HIS A 129 14.72 -13.00 -1.81
CA HIS A 129 14.89 -14.11 -0.86
C HIS A 129 13.89 -14.06 0.29
N LYS A 130 13.68 -12.88 0.89
CA LYS A 130 12.95 -12.73 2.16
C LYS A 130 11.60 -12.04 2.01
N GLY A 131 11.35 -11.41 0.86
CA GLY A 131 10.21 -10.51 0.67
C GLY A 131 10.33 -9.18 1.38
N ARG A 132 11.42 -8.96 2.13
CA ARG A 132 11.66 -7.72 2.89
C ARG A 132 13.15 -7.37 2.84
N ALA A 133 13.42 -6.08 2.81
CA ALA A 133 14.77 -5.53 2.85
C ALA A 133 14.78 -4.25 3.67
N GLU A 134 15.93 -3.94 4.26
CA GLU A 134 16.18 -2.66 4.90
C GLU A 134 17.21 -1.90 4.07
N THR A 135 16.89 -0.67 3.72
CA THR A 135 17.82 0.20 2.99
C THR A 135 18.86 0.78 3.96
N MET A 136 20.00 1.23 3.43
CA MET A 136 21.03 1.89 4.25
C MET A 136 20.54 3.19 4.92
N SER A 137 19.49 3.82 4.38
CA SER A 137 18.83 4.99 4.99
C SER A 137 17.83 4.61 6.08
N GLY A 138 17.73 3.33 6.45
CA GLY A 138 16.78 2.83 7.44
C GLY A 138 15.34 2.86 6.95
N HIS A 139 15.07 2.63 5.67
CA HIS A 139 13.71 2.40 5.18
C HIS A 139 13.44 0.90 5.06
N GLN A 140 12.24 0.47 5.43
CA GLN A 140 11.79 -0.89 5.20
C GLN A 140 11.13 -0.97 3.82
N VAL A 141 11.55 -1.93 3.01
CA VAL A 141 10.92 -2.25 1.72
C VAL A 141 10.36 -3.67 1.78
N ARG A 142 9.13 -3.85 1.34
CA ARG A 142 8.42 -5.13 1.40
C ARG A 142 7.74 -5.45 0.07
N LEU A 143 7.78 -6.72 -0.29
CA LEU A 143 6.97 -7.28 -1.35
C LEU A 143 5.65 -7.77 -0.74
N MET A 144 4.53 -7.35 -1.32
CA MET A 144 3.20 -7.75 -0.86
C MET A 144 2.33 -8.25 -2.01
N ALA A 145 1.54 -9.29 -1.78
CA ALA A 145 0.50 -9.71 -2.70
C ALA A 145 -0.87 -9.59 -2.04
N PHE A 146 -1.83 -9.03 -2.76
CA PHE A 146 -3.20 -8.85 -2.31
C PHE A 146 -4.13 -9.75 -3.12
N GLY A 147 -5.03 -10.47 -2.46
CA GLY A 147 -6.02 -11.28 -3.18
C GLY A 147 -7.08 -11.93 -2.31
N SER A 148 -8.07 -12.58 -2.92
CA SER A 148 -9.18 -13.21 -2.20
C SER A 148 -8.79 -14.53 -1.53
N LEU A 149 -7.86 -15.28 -2.13
CA LEU A 149 -7.36 -16.54 -1.60
C LEU A 149 -5.92 -16.38 -1.11
N ILE A 150 -5.71 -16.66 0.17
CA ILE A 150 -4.38 -16.70 0.79
C ILE A 150 -3.91 -18.16 0.86
N GLU A 151 -2.72 -18.40 0.33
CA GLU A 151 -1.96 -19.61 0.61
C GLU A 151 -0.61 -19.21 1.24
N PRO A 152 -0.06 -20.01 2.17
CA PRO A 152 1.26 -19.76 2.72
C PRO A 152 2.30 -19.68 1.59
N GLN A 153 2.89 -18.51 1.42
CA GLN A 153 3.94 -18.24 0.44
C GLN A 153 5.21 -17.84 1.16
N SER A 154 6.36 -18.20 0.58
CA SER A 154 7.67 -17.78 1.07
C SER A 154 8.20 -16.66 0.18
N GLY A 155 8.78 -15.63 0.78
CA GLY A 155 9.45 -14.55 0.06
C GLY A 155 8.58 -13.35 -0.31
N TYR A 156 7.37 -13.21 0.24
CA TYR A 156 6.58 -11.98 0.25
C TYR A 156 5.41 -12.08 1.25
N ASP A 157 4.90 -10.93 1.69
CA ASP A 157 3.73 -10.88 2.58
C ASP A 157 2.43 -10.98 1.77
N VAL A 158 1.39 -11.55 2.36
CA VAL A 158 0.08 -11.74 1.71
C VAL A 158 -1.02 -11.11 2.55
N MET A 159 -1.98 -10.46 1.89
CA MET A 159 -3.13 -9.86 2.56
C MET A 159 -4.42 -10.11 1.80
N SER A 160 -5.47 -10.49 2.53
CA SER A 160 -6.74 -10.84 1.89
C SER A 160 -7.58 -9.61 1.56
N LEU A 161 -8.24 -9.64 0.40
CA LEU A 161 -9.26 -8.64 0.06
C LEU A 161 -10.44 -8.67 1.04
N LYS A 162 -10.73 -9.84 1.64
CA LYS A 162 -11.72 -9.97 2.72
C LYS A 162 -11.33 -9.13 3.94
N HIS A 163 -10.09 -9.26 4.41
CA HIS A 163 -9.57 -8.49 5.55
C HIS A 163 -9.64 -6.99 5.26
N ILE A 164 -9.15 -6.58 4.09
CA ILE A 164 -9.20 -5.19 3.63
C ILE A 164 -10.63 -4.63 3.65
N THR A 165 -11.58 -5.37 3.08
CA THR A 165 -12.99 -4.95 3.01
C THR A 165 -13.60 -4.81 4.40
N ASN A 166 -13.31 -5.76 5.30
CA ASN A 166 -13.78 -5.72 6.68
C ASN A 166 -13.21 -4.50 7.41
N PHE A 167 -11.90 -4.29 7.33
CA PHE A 167 -11.23 -3.15 7.95
C PHE A 167 -11.80 -1.82 7.47
N LEU A 168 -11.95 -1.63 6.15
CA LEU A 168 -12.51 -0.40 5.60
C LEU A 168 -13.97 -0.17 6.04
N THR A 169 -14.77 -1.23 6.08
CA THR A 169 -16.16 -1.16 6.54
C THR A 169 -16.25 -0.79 8.03
N ASP A 170 -15.42 -1.41 8.85
CA ASP A 170 -15.38 -1.15 10.29
C ASP A 170 -14.83 0.25 10.59
N TYR A 171 -13.80 0.67 9.86
CA TYR A 171 -13.28 2.04 9.91
C TYR A 171 -14.36 3.07 9.61
N LEU A 172 -15.14 2.86 8.55
CA LEU A 172 -16.25 3.74 8.17
C LEU A 172 -17.33 3.80 9.25
N ARG A 173 -17.70 2.64 9.80
CA ARG A 173 -18.74 2.55 10.84
C ARG A 173 -18.33 3.24 12.13
N ASN A 174 -17.10 2.99 12.59
CA ASN A 174 -16.56 3.51 13.83
C ASN A 174 -16.33 5.03 13.76
N ASN A 175 -16.03 5.56 12.57
CA ASN A 175 -15.72 6.98 12.36
C ASN A 175 -16.84 7.74 11.64
N TRP A 176 -18.04 7.17 11.54
CA TRP A 176 -19.14 7.72 10.74
C TRP A 176 -19.46 9.19 11.02
N ASN A 177 -19.46 9.57 12.30
CA ASN A 177 -19.79 10.93 12.74
C ASN A 177 -18.84 11.99 12.16
N ILE A 178 -17.58 11.61 11.94
CA ILE A 178 -16.55 12.47 11.35
C ILE A 178 -16.61 12.37 9.82
N LEU A 179 -16.66 11.15 9.29
CA LEU A 179 -16.51 10.88 7.86
C LEU A 179 -17.73 11.24 7.02
N ARG A 180 -18.94 11.27 7.58
CA ARG A 180 -20.18 11.55 6.83
C ARG A 180 -20.19 12.90 6.09
N HIS A 181 -19.40 13.86 6.57
CA HIS A 181 -19.26 15.20 6.00
C HIS A 181 -18.05 15.34 5.06
N ALA A 182 -17.16 14.34 5.01
CA ALA A 182 -16.00 14.35 4.14
C ALA A 182 -16.40 13.96 2.70
N GLN A 183 -15.86 14.70 1.72
CA GLN A 183 -15.99 14.37 0.31
C GLN A 183 -14.82 13.49 -0.12
N PHE A 184 -15.06 12.18 -0.16
CA PHE A 184 -14.08 11.22 -0.68
C PHE A 184 -14.21 11.09 -2.19
N LYS A 185 -13.17 11.49 -2.93
CA LYS A 185 -13.09 11.32 -4.39
C LYS A 185 -12.58 9.93 -4.80
N HIS A 186 -12.08 9.15 -3.84
CA HIS A 186 -11.55 7.82 -4.11
C HIS A 186 -12.69 6.86 -4.48
N PRO A 187 -12.64 6.15 -5.63
CA PRO A 187 -13.78 5.39 -6.16
C PRO A 187 -14.25 4.26 -5.22
N ALA A 188 -13.34 3.40 -4.75
CA ALA A 188 -13.69 2.30 -3.84
C ALA A 188 -14.25 2.81 -2.49
N PHE A 189 -13.56 3.75 -1.85
CA PHE A 189 -13.98 4.29 -0.56
C PHE A 189 -15.29 5.10 -0.66
N GLY A 190 -15.48 5.86 -1.73
CA GLY A 190 -16.71 6.59 -2.02
C GLY A 190 -17.91 5.67 -2.21
N PHE A 191 -17.71 4.51 -2.86
CA PHE A 191 -18.75 3.48 -2.97
C PHE A 191 -19.11 2.89 -1.60
N LEU A 192 -18.12 2.51 -0.78
CA LEU A 192 -18.38 2.01 0.58
C LEU A 192 -19.12 3.04 1.45
N MET A 193 -18.74 4.32 1.36
CA MET A 193 -19.47 5.42 2.00
C MET A 193 -20.94 5.49 1.55
N THR A 194 -21.19 5.32 0.25
CA THR A 194 -22.55 5.35 -0.31
C THR A 194 -23.40 4.18 0.20
N LEU A 195 -22.82 2.96 0.25
CA LEU A 195 -23.47 1.80 0.84
C LEU A 195 -23.82 2.02 2.31
N GLU A 196 -22.89 2.57 3.09
CA GLU A 196 -23.13 2.83 4.51
C GLU A 196 -24.20 3.92 4.72
N LYS A 197 -24.24 4.98 3.88
CA LYS A 197 -25.33 5.98 3.89
C LYS A 197 -26.68 5.32 3.66
N SER A 198 -26.78 4.48 2.62
CA SER A 198 -28.01 3.78 2.25
C SER A 198 -28.50 2.85 3.37
N ARG A 199 -27.61 2.09 4.01
CA ARG A 199 -27.97 1.18 5.12
C ARG A 199 -28.51 1.90 6.35
N ARG A 200 -28.06 3.14 6.59
CA ARG A 200 -28.47 3.93 7.75
C ARG A 200 -29.80 4.67 7.54
N GLY A 201 -30.37 4.64 6.34
CA GLY A 201 -31.73 5.14 6.09
C GLY A 201 -31.94 6.61 6.45
N ASN A 202 -31.04 7.48 5.96
CA ASN A 202 -31.27 8.94 5.93
C ASN A 202 -31.42 9.41 4.48
#